data_AF-A0A7C4HA83-F1
#
_entry.id   AF-A0A7C4HA83-F1
#
_cell.length_a   1.000
_cell.length_b   1.000
_cell.length_c   1.000
_cell.angle_alpha   90.00
_cell.angle_beta   90.00
_cell.angle_gamma   90.00
#
_symmetry.space_group_name_H-M   'P 1'
#
loop_
_entity.id
_entity.type
_entity.pdbx_description
1 polymer ?
#
loop_
_entity_poly.entity_id
_entity_poly.type
_entity_poly.pdbx_seq_one_letter_code
_entity_poly.pdbx_strand_id
1 'polypeptide(L)'
;MLIPVLAGSLAAMSAALLRVWRGRPSREELVELGLSLTLAFIDGFMVAYLAPFAPVFAAKLSFHLFLYMLLASLTVVLYSSYKGHSELKVYAIAMAPWFFVLFLVAAAAVLGSRIVFIF
;
A
#
# COMPACT_ATOMS: atom_id res chain seq x y z
N MET A 1 0.96 15.15 -10.81
CA MET A 1 0.28 14.13 -9.97
C MET A 1 -0.63 13.17 -10.74
N LEU A 2 -0.81 13.34 -12.06
CA LEU A 2 -1.69 12.46 -12.86
C LEU A 2 -1.28 10.98 -12.82
N ILE A 3 0.01 10.68 -13.02
CA ILE A 3 0.51 9.29 -13.08
C ILE A 3 0.24 8.52 -11.76
N PRO A 4 0.60 9.04 -10.57
CA PRO A 4 0.24 8.39 -9.29
C PRO A 4 -1.25 8.13 -9.11
N VAL A 5 -2.10 9.10 -9.46
CA VAL A 5 -3.56 8.93 -9.36
C VAL A 5 -4.04 7.81 -10.28
N LEU A 6 -3.55 7.75 -11.51
CA LEU A 6 -3.91 6.69 -12.46
C LEU A 6 -3.42 5.31 -11.96
N ALA A 7 -2.21 5.22 -11.40
CA ALA A 7 -1.69 3.98 -10.85
C ALA A 7 -2.51 3.48 -9.65
N GLY A 8 -2.86 4.37 -8.71
CA GLY A 8 -3.74 4.05 -7.59
C GLY A 8 -5.12 3.61 -8.07
N SER A 9 -5.74 4.35 -8.99
CA SER A 9 -7.04 3.98 -9.57
C SER A 9 -7.00 2.62 -10.27
N LEU A 10 -5.95 2.32 -11.03
CA LEU A 10 -5.77 1.04 -11.70
C LEU A 10 -5.63 -0.11 -10.70
N ALA A 11 -4.88 0.09 -9.61
CA ALA A 11 -4.71 -0.90 -8.55
C ALA A 11 -6.04 -1.18 -7.82
N ALA A 12 -6.78 -0.15 -7.45
CA ALA A 12 -8.10 -0.29 -6.83
C ALA A 12 -9.10 -0.98 -7.78
N MET A 13 -9.10 -0.61 -9.07
CA MET A 13 -9.96 -1.23 -10.07
C MET A 13 -9.62 -2.71 -10.27
N SER A 14 -8.32 -3.07 -10.21
CA SER A 14 -7.87 -4.46 -10.24
C SER A 14 -8.37 -5.25 -9.03
N ALA A 15 -8.29 -4.69 -7.82
CA ALA A 15 -8.85 -5.31 -6.62
C ALA A 15 -10.37 -5.50 -6.73
N ALA A 16 -11.10 -4.48 -7.22
CA ALA A 16 -12.55 -4.57 -7.47
C ALA A 16 -12.89 -5.69 -8.46
N LEU A 17 -12.19 -5.74 -9.59
CA LEU A 17 -12.40 -6.73 -10.64
C LEU A 17 -12.13 -8.15 -10.13
N LEU A 18 -11.00 -8.35 -9.42
CA LEU A 18 -10.67 -9.64 -8.82
C LEU A 18 -11.73 -10.08 -7.81
N ARG A 19 -12.23 -9.15 -6.98
CA ARG A 19 -13.26 -9.47 -6.00
C ARG A 19 -14.59 -9.81 -6.64
N VAL A 20 -15.01 -9.05 -7.66
CA VAL A 20 -16.26 -9.28 -8.40
C VAL A 20 -16.19 -10.58 -9.20
N TRP A 21 -15.03 -10.89 -9.80
CA TRP A 21 -14.82 -12.13 -10.53
C TRP A 21 -14.96 -13.37 -9.64
N ARG A 22 -14.60 -13.25 -8.35
CA ARG A 22 -14.81 -14.31 -7.37
C ARG A 22 -16.28 -14.50 -6.97
N GLY A 23 -17.10 -13.46 -7.12
CA GLY A 23 -18.52 -13.43 -6.78
C GLY A 23 -18.93 -12.10 -6.15
N ARG A 24 -20.22 -11.79 -6.15
CA ARG A 24 -20.72 -10.54 -5.55
C ARG A 24 -20.47 -10.54 -4.04
N PRO A 25 -19.81 -9.50 -3.47
CA PRO A 25 -19.60 -9.42 -2.03
C PRO A 25 -20.94 -9.32 -1.29
N SER A 26 -21.04 -10.03 -0.18
CA SER A 26 -22.14 -9.91 0.77
C SER A 26 -22.07 -8.56 1.51
N ARG A 27 -23.11 -8.23 2.28
CA ARG A 27 -23.17 -6.97 3.03
C ARG A 27 -22.04 -6.84 4.06
N GLU A 28 -21.66 -7.96 4.68
CA GLU A 28 -20.57 -8.02 5.65
C GLU A 28 -19.23 -7.73 4.97
N GLU A 29 -19.03 -8.25 3.75
CA GLU A 29 -17.79 -8.13 2.96
C GLU A 29 -17.57 -6.76 2.29
N LEU A 30 -18.55 -5.86 2.37
CA LEU A 30 -18.45 -4.52 1.78
C LEU A 30 -17.40 -3.67 2.49
N VAL A 31 -17.19 -3.89 3.79
CA VAL A 31 -16.17 -3.17 4.57
C VAL A 31 -14.78 -3.56 4.10
N GLU A 32 -14.54 -4.86 3.92
CA GLU A 32 -13.28 -5.43 3.44
C GLU A 32 -13.01 -5.07 1.99
N LEU A 33 -14.06 -5.00 1.16
CA LEU A 33 -13.94 -4.45 -0.19
C LEU A 33 -13.49 -2.98 -0.10
N GLY A 34 -14.13 -2.16 0.73
CA GLY A 34 -13.74 -0.76 0.93
C GLY A 34 -12.27 -0.61 1.36
N LEU A 35 -11.82 -1.45 2.30
CA LEU A 35 -10.42 -1.51 2.74
C LEU A 35 -9.48 -1.94 1.60
N SER A 36 -9.86 -2.97 0.84
CA SER A 36 -9.09 -3.45 -0.31
C SER A 36 -8.89 -2.36 -1.35
N LEU A 37 -9.96 -1.65 -1.73
CA LEU A 37 -9.91 -0.58 -2.71
C LEU A 37 -9.05 0.58 -2.22
N THR A 38 -9.21 0.95 -0.95
CA THR A 38 -8.46 2.05 -0.34
C THR A 38 -6.98 1.73 -0.28
N LEU A 39 -6.60 0.54 0.24
CA LEU A 39 -5.20 0.15 0.35
C LEU A 39 -4.55 -0.03 -1.02
N ALA A 40 -5.22 -0.71 -1.95
CA ALA A 40 -4.71 -0.85 -3.32
C ALA A 40 -4.50 0.51 -3.98
N PHE A 41 -5.42 1.47 -3.77
CA PHE A 41 -5.27 2.82 -4.28
C PHE A 41 -4.04 3.51 -3.69
N ILE A 42 -3.92 3.57 -2.36
CA ILE A 42 -2.86 4.33 -1.70
C ILE A 42 -1.50 3.69 -2.00
N ASP A 43 -1.39 2.37 -1.96
CA ASP A 43 -0.13 1.67 -2.25
C ASP A 43 0.28 1.84 -3.73
N GLY A 44 -0.64 1.65 -4.66
CA GLY A 44 -0.40 1.85 -6.10
C GLY A 44 -0.03 3.31 -6.41
N PHE A 45 -0.70 4.26 -5.76
CA PHE A 45 -0.36 5.67 -5.84
C PHE A 45 1.06 5.92 -5.34
N MET A 46 1.42 5.41 -4.16
CA MET A 46 2.73 5.68 -3.57
C MET A 46 3.87 5.04 -4.33
N VAL A 47 3.71 3.81 -4.84
CA VAL A 47 4.72 3.18 -5.69
C VAL A 47 5.03 4.07 -6.90
N ALA A 48 3.99 4.54 -7.61
CA ALA A 48 4.16 5.41 -8.76
C ALA A 48 4.68 6.81 -8.39
N TYR A 49 4.32 7.32 -7.20
CA TYR A 49 4.84 8.58 -6.69
C TYR A 49 6.34 8.49 -6.35
N LEU A 50 6.80 7.37 -5.81
CA LEU A 50 8.20 7.17 -5.40
C LEU A 50 9.12 6.80 -6.57
N ALA A 51 8.60 6.19 -7.64
CA ALA A 51 9.41 5.71 -8.76
C ALA A 51 10.38 6.76 -9.34
N PRO A 52 10.00 8.03 -9.57
CA PRO A 52 10.94 9.06 -10.05
C PRO A 52 12.07 9.38 -9.08
N PHE A 53 11.90 9.12 -7.78
CA PHE A 53 12.89 9.39 -6.74
C PHE A 53 13.83 8.20 -6.49
N ALA A 54 13.60 7.06 -7.14
CA ALA A 54 14.46 5.88 -6.99
C ALA A 54 15.95 6.16 -7.23
N PRO A 55 16.39 6.96 -8.22
CA PRO A 55 17.81 7.28 -8.39
C PRO A 55 18.41 8.04 -7.20
N VAL A 56 17.62 8.91 -6.56
CA VAL A 56 18.07 9.75 -5.43
C VAL A 56 18.20 8.91 -4.16
N PHE A 57 17.31 7.94 -3.97
CA PHE A 57 17.26 7.09 -2.78
C PHE A 57 17.79 5.68 -3.00
N ALA A 58 18.48 5.42 -4.12
CA ALA A 58 18.98 4.09 -4.49
C ALA A 58 19.95 3.49 -3.45
N ALA A 59 20.66 4.32 -2.70
CA ALA A 59 21.55 3.87 -1.63
C ALA A 59 20.87 3.77 -0.25
N LYS A 60 19.58 4.10 -0.15
CA LYS A 60 18.87 4.22 1.13
C LYS A 60 18.07 2.96 1.43
N LEU A 61 18.49 2.20 2.44
CA LEU A 61 17.83 0.95 2.85
C LEU A 61 16.36 1.19 3.23
N SER A 62 16.09 2.27 3.95
CA SER A 62 14.73 2.63 4.38
C SER A 62 13.78 2.88 3.20
N PHE A 63 14.28 3.45 2.10
CA PHE A 63 13.52 3.64 0.88
C PHE A 63 13.15 2.30 0.23
N HIS A 64 14.13 1.40 0.07
CA HIS A 64 13.90 0.07 -0.50
C HIS A 64 12.95 -0.76 0.35
N LEU A 65 13.15 -0.78 1.67
CA LEU A 65 12.25 -1.47 2.60
C LEU A 65 10.83 -0.96 2.46
N PHE A 66 10.63 0.37 2.42
CA PHE A 66 9.29 0.93 2.24
C PHE A 66 8.68 0.54 0.90
N LEU A 67 9.45 0.65 -0.20
CA LEU A 67 8.97 0.28 -1.53
C LEU A 67 8.59 -1.22 -1.61
N TYR A 68 9.41 -2.10 -1.05
CA TYR A 68 9.11 -3.54 -1.01
C TYR A 68 7.91 -3.85 -0.12
N MET A 69 7.73 -3.15 1.00
CA MET A 69 6.54 -3.29 1.83
C MET A 69 5.27 -2.79 1.13
N LEU A 70 5.34 -1.71 0.34
CA LEU A 70 4.22 -1.25 -0.49
C LEU A 70 3.85 -2.31 -1.54
N LEU A 71 4.83 -2.89 -2.22
CA LEU A 71 4.60 -3.95 -3.21
C LEU A 71 4.04 -5.22 -2.56
N ALA A 72 4.55 -5.59 -1.37
CA ALA A 72 4.04 -6.72 -0.61
C ALA A 72 2.59 -6.48 -0.14
N SER A 73 2.30 -5.29 0.39
CA SER A 73 0.94 -4.90 0.78
C SER A 73 -0.03 -4.98 -0.41
N LEU A 74 0.33 -4.37 -1.53
CA LEU A 74 -0.48 -4.41 -2.75
C LEU A 74 -0.72 -5.84 -3.22
N THR A 75 0.30 -6.70 -3.18
CA THR A 75 0.19 -8.12 -3.52
C THR A 75 -0.77 -8.85 -2.60
N VAL A 76 -0.68 -8.62 -1.28
CA VAL A 76 -1.59 -9.21 -0.28
C VAL A 76 -3.03 -8.77 -0.53
N VAL A 77 -3.27 -7.49 -0.80
CA VAL A 77 -4.61 -6.94 -1.08
C VAL A 77 -5.22 -7.55 -2.35
N LEU A 78 -4.45 -7.62 -3.44
CA LEU A 78 -4.90 -8.21 -4.70
C LEU A 78 -5.16 -9.72 -4.54
N TYR A 79 -4.29 -10.43 -3.84
CA TYR A 79 -4.46 -11.85 -3.56
C TYR A 79 -5.68 -12.12 -2.68
N SER A 80 -5.87 -11.34 -1.63
CA SER A 80 -7.05 -11.39 -0.76
C SER A 80 -8.33 -11.16 -1.55
N SER A 81 -8.33 -10.16 -2.43
CA SER A 81 -9.46 -9.85 -3.32
C SER A 81 -9.77 -11.00 -4.27
N TYR A 82 -8.74 -11.63 -4.85
CA TYR A 82 -8.88 -12.79 -5.72
C TYR A 82 -9.41 -14.02 -5.00
N LYS A 83 -8.91 -14.33 -3.79
CA LYS A 83 -9.36 -15.47 -2.99
C LYS A 83 -10.72 -15.24 -2.33
N GLY A 84 -11.11 -13.98 -2.16
CA GLY A 84 -12.31 -13.60 -1.42
C GLY A 84 -12.11 -13.75 0.09
N HIS A 85 -10.91 -13.50 0.60
CA HIS A 85 -10.70 -13.47 2.05
C HIS A 85 -11.30 -12.19 2.64
N SER A 86 -12.10 -12.35 3.68
CA SER A 86 -12.76 -11.25 4.40
C SER A 86 -12.21 -11.04 5.81
N GLU A 87 -11.02 -11.58 6.10
CA GLU A 87 -10.41 -11.42 7.42
C GLU A 87 -9.75 -10.04 7.56
N LEU A 88 -10.27 -9.21 8.48
CA LEU A 88 -9.70 -7.91 8.83
C LEU A 88 -8.20 -7.95 9.15
N LYS A 89 -7.70 -9.07 9.68
CA LYS A 89 -6.28 -9.29 9.98
C LYS A 89 -5.38 -9.14 8.75
N VAL A 90 -5.88 -9.54 7.57
CA VAL A 90 -5.12 -9.43 6.31
C VAL A 90 -4.86 -7.96 5.97
N TYR A 91 -5.88 -7.10 6.12
CA TYR A 91 -5.76 -5.66 5.86
C TYR A 91 -4.92 -4.95 6.94
N ALA A 92 -4.95 -5.42 8.19
CA ALA A 92 -4.07 -4.92 9.23
C ALA A 92 -2.58 -5.23 8.93
N ILE A 93 -2.29 -6.41 8.38
CA ILE A 93 -0.92 -6.78 7.96
C ILE A 93 -0.50 -5.96 6.74
N ALA A 94 -1.42 -5.74 5.78
CA ALA A 94 -1.19 -4.86 4.63
C ALA A 94 -0.87 -3.40 5.04
N MET A 95 -1.20 -2.98 6.27
CA MET A 95 -0.81 -1.66 6.77
C MET A 95 0.67 -1.54 7.17
N ALA A 96 1.46 -2.62 7.13
CA ALA A 96 2.88 -2.64 7.48
C ALA A 96 3.74 -1.48 6.89
N PRO A 97 3.70 -1.15 5.57
CA PRO A 97 4.44 -0.02 5.03
C PRO A 97 4.12 1.30 5.75
N TRP A 98 2.87 1.50 6.14
CA TRP A 98 2.41 2.74 6.79
C TRP A 98 2.88 2.82 8.24
N PHE A 99 2.84 1.71 8.98
CA PHE A 99 3.43 1.64 10.31
C PHE A 99 4.94 1.88 10.27
N PHE A 100 5.62 1.37 9.24
CA PHE A 100 7.04 1.65 9.04
C PHE A 100 7.33 3.14 8.82
N VAL A 101 6.53 3.84 7.99
CA VAL A 101 6.69 5.30 7.83
C VAL A 101 6.43 6.04 9.13
N LEU A 102 5.38 5.68 9.88
CA LEU A 102 5.11 6.30 11.18
C LEU A 102 6.28 6.10 12.15
N PHE A 103 6.86 4.89 12.17
CA PHE A 103 8.06 4.61 12.95
C PHE A 103 9.25 5.47 12.51
N LEU A 104 9.51 5.60 11.21
CA LEU A 104 10.59 6.46 10.69
C LEU A 104 10.38 7.93 11.06
N VAL A 105 9.14 8.43 10.99
CA VAL A 105 8.78 9.80 11.41
C VAL A 105 9.04 9.99 12.90
N ALA A 106 8.63 9.05 13.74
CA ALA A 106 8.88 9.11 15.17
C ALA A 106 10.38 9.07 15.50
N ALA A 107 11.14 8.18 14.84
CA ALA A 107 12.59 8.09 15.01
C ALA A 107 13.30 9.38 14.57
N ALA A 108 12.90 9.97 13.43
CA ALA A 108 13.43 11.24 12.96
C ALA A 108 13.19 12.36 13.97
N ALA A 109 12.00 12.44 14.56
CA ALA A 109 11.66 13.42 15.58
C ALA A 109 12.53 13.28 16.84
N VAL A 110 12.74 12.04 17.33
CA VAL A 110 13.59 11.76 18.50
C VAL A 110 15.05 12.15 18.24
N LEU A 111 15.53 11.95 17.00
CA LEU A 111 16.90 12.29 16.60
C LEU A 111 17.08 13.77 16.20
N GLY A 112 16.02 14.58 16.23
CA GLY A 112 16.06 15.98 15.78
C GLY A 112 16.30 16.15 14.27
N SER A 113 16.08 15.11 13.47
CA SER A 113 16.26 15.13 12.02
C SER A 113 14.96 15.55 11.32
N ARG A 114 15.09 16.38 10.27
CA ARG A 114 13.98 16.73 9.36
C ARG A 114 13.84 15.77 8.17
N ILE A 115 14.81 14.88 8.00
CA ILE A 115 14.81 13.89 6.92
C ILE A 115 14.22 12.60 7.48
N VAL A 116 13.20 12.04 6.82
CA VAL A 116 12.52 10.80 7.27
C VAL A 116 13.19 9.54 6.69
N PHE A 117 13.74 9.62 5.48
CA PHE A 117 14.55 8.55 4.88
C PHE A 117 16.01 8.70 5.32
N ILE A 118 16.27 8.38 6.58
CA ILE A 118 17.57 8.64 7.22
C ILE A 118 18.62 7.60 6.81
N PHE A 119 18.22 6.40 6.39
CA PHE A 119 19.11 5.26 6.15
C PHE A 119 19.00 4.69 4.76
#